data_AF-A0A1A7WPI7-F1
#
_entry.id   AF-A0A1A7WPI7-F1
#
_cell.length_a   1.000
_cell.length_b   1.000
_cell.length_c   1.000
_cell.angle_alpha   90.00
_cell.angle_beta   90.00
_cell.angle_gamma   90.00
#
_symmetry.space_group_name_H-M   'P 1'
#
loop_
_entity.id
_entity.type
_entity.pdbx_description
1 polymer ?
#
loop_
_entity_poly.entity_id
_entity_poly.type
_entity_poly.pdbx_seq_one_letter_code
_entity_poly.pdbx_strand_id
1 'polypeptide(L)'
;HFVCAKCEKPFLGHRHYERKGLAYCETHYNQLFGDVCYHCNRVIEGDVVSALNKAWNKFVEFDMKPVCKKCYEKFPLELKKRLKKLAETLGRK
;
A
#
# COMPACT_ATOMS: atom_id res chain seq x y z
N HIS A 1 22.20 0.01 21.10
CA HIS A 1 22.05 -0.84 19.90
C HIS A 1 20.98 -0.27 19.00
N PHE A 2 21.17 -0.33 17.68
CA PHE A 2 20.17 0.12 16.72
C PHE A 2 19.21 -1.03 16.38
N VAL A 3 17.99 -0.97 16.92
CA VAL A 3 16.99 -2.06 16.90
C VAL A 3 15.60 -1.55 16.52
N CYS A 4 14.74 -2.44 16.05
CA CYS A 4 13.34 -2.13 15.77
C CYS A 4 12.58 -1.82 17.07
N ALA A 5 11.90 -0.68 17.15
CA ALA A 5 11.12 -0.26 18.31
C ALA A 5 9.92 -1.17 18.65
N LYS A 6 9.50 -2.05 17.72
CA LYS A 6 8.35 -2.95 17.91
C LYS A 6 8.74 -4.38 18.30
N CYS A 7 9.81 -4.92 17.74
CA CYS A 7 10.23 -6.30 17.99
C CYS A 7 11.64 -6.43 18.57
N GLU A 8 12.31 -5.30 18.83
CA GLU A 8 13.63 -5.19 19.48
C GLU A 8 14.75 -5.95 18.76
N LYS A 9 14.50 -6.42 17.53
CA LYS A 9 15.50 -7.09 16.71
C LYS A 9 16.51 -6.08 16.16
N PRO A 10 17.81 -6.38 16.23
CA PRO A 10 18.84 -5.55 15.60
C PRO A 10 18.67 -5.56 14.09
N PHE A 11 18.98 -4.42 13.46
CA PHE A 11 18.83 -4.30 12.01
C PHE A 11 19.90 -5.07 11.22
N LEU A 12 21.06 -5.41 11.81
CA LEU A 12 22.12 -6.21 11.18
C LEU A 12 22.51 -5.76 9.75
N GLY A 13 22.42 -4.46 9.46
CA GLY A 13 22.69 -3.90 8.12
C GLY A 13 21.51 -3.94 7.14
N HIS A 14 20.37 -4.50 7.54
CA HIS A 14 19.11 -4.38 6.80
C HIS A 14 18.55 -2.95 6.88
N ARG A 15 17.72 -2.61 5.89
CA ARG A 15 17.02 -1.33 5.82
C ARG A 15 16.11 -1.13 7.03
N HIS A 16 16.12 0.07 7.58
CA HIS A 16 15.25 0.51 8.67
C HIS A 16 14.41 1.71 8.22
N TYR A 17 13.29 1.93 8.90
CA TYR A 17 12.36 3.01 8.58
C TYR A 17 12.07 3.82 9.84
N GLU A 18 12.36 5.13 9.81
CA GLU A 18 12.18 6.01 10.96
C GLU A 18 10.82 6.73 10.93
N ARG A 19 10.15 6.79 12.08
CA ARG A 19 8.90 7.55 12.26
C ARG A 19 8.80 8.09 13.67
N LYS A 20 8.56 9.40 13.81
CA LYS A 20 8.46 10.08 15.12
C LYS A 20 9.66 9.80 16.03
N GLY A 21 10.87 9.69 15.45
CA GLY A 21 12.11 9.40 16.20
C GLY A 21 12.31 7.94 16.61
N LEU A 22 11.45 7.02 16.14
CA LEU A 22 11.59 5.58 16.41
C LEU A 22 11.92 4.83 15.10
N ALA A 23 12.89 3.92 15.16
CA ALA A 23 13.27 3.07 14.04
C ALA A 23 12.46 1.77 14.04
N TYR A 24 11.89 1.40 12.90
CA TYR A 24 11.10 0.18 12.72
C TYR A 24 11.69 -0.66 11.59
N CYS A 25 11.56 -1.99 11.68
CA CYS A 25 11.84 -2.85 10.53
C CYS A 25 10.74 -2.69 9.49
N GLU A 26 11.05 -3.02 8.23
CA GLU A 26 10.11 -2.94 7.10
C GLU A 26 8.74 -3.52 7.44
N THR A 27 8.72 -4.73 7.97
CA THR A 27 7.49 -5.45 8.30
C THR A 27 6.63 -4.68 9.32
N HIS A 28 7.21 -4.23 10.43
CA HIS A 28 6.44 -3.52 11.47
C HIS A 28 6.10 -2.10 11.05
N TYR A 29 6.98 -1.43 10.31
CA TYR A 29 6.69 -0.13 9.75
C TYR A 29 5.47 -0.20 8.82
N ASN A 30 5.47 -1.18 7.91
CA ASN A 30 4.37 -1.46 7.00
C ASN A 30 3.10 -1.87 7.76
N GLN A 31 3.19 -2.69 8.79
CA GLN A 31 2.01 -3.07 9.58
C GLN A 31 1.41 -1.92 10.38
N LEU A 32 2.23 -1.03 10.93
CA LEU A 32 1.78 0.08 11.78
C LEU A 32 1.35 1.31 10.98
N PHE A 33 1.97 1.53 9.81
CA PHE A 33 1.85 2.78 9.05
C PHE A 33 1.60 2.59 7.55
N GLY A 34 1.54 1.35 7.06
CA GLY A 34 1.27 1.05 5.66
C GLY A 34 -0.23 0.97 5.37
N ASP A 35 -0.60 1.23 4.12
CA ASP A 35 -1.97 1.04 3.65
C ASP A 35 -2.30 -0.46 3.62
N VAL A 36 -3.45 -0.85 4.16
CA VAL A 36 -3.90 -2.25 4.18
C VAL A 36 -4.89 -2.48 3.05
N CYS A 37 -4.66 -3.54 2.28
CA CYS A 37 -5.59 -3.97 1.25
C CYS A 37 -6.88 -4.47 1.87
N TYR A 38 -8.01 -3.87 1.47
CA TYR A 38 -9.32 -4.30 1.91
C TYR A 38 -9.68 -5.74 1.50
N HIS A 39 -9.14 -6.22 0.38
CA HIS A 39 -9.51 -7.54 -0.15
C HIS A 39 -8.73 -8.70 0.48
N CYS A 40 -7.43 -8.53 0.74
CA CYS A 40 -6.58 -9.59 1.28
C CYS A 40 -6.11 -9.34 2.71
N ASN A 41 -6.47 -8.20 3.30
CA ASN A 41 -6.07 -7.74 4.64
C ASN A 41 -4.54 -7.75 4.86
N ARG A 42 -3.76 -7.64 3.79
CA ARG A 42 -2.29 -7.52 3.86
C ARG A 42 -1.87 -6.09 3.58
N VAL A 43 -0.74 -5.70 4.16
CA VAL A 43 -0.13 -4.40 3.86
C VAL A 43 0.22 -4.33 2.38
N ILE A 44 -0.10 -3.21 1.76
CA ILE A 44 0.22 -2.90 0.38
C ILE A 44 1.67 -2.42 0.34
N GLU A 45 2.57 -3.39 0.25
CA GLU A 45 3.99 -3.14 0.04
C GLU A 45 4.19 -2.54 -1.36
N GLY A 46 4.66 -1.30 -1.43
CA GLY A 46 4.87 -0.59 -2.68
C GLY A 46 6.32 -0.21 -2.88
N ASP A 47 6.93 -0.67 -3.97
CA ASP A 47 8.24 -0.23 -4.44
C ASP A 47 8.30 1.30 -4.50
N VAL A 48 9.13 1.87 -3.64
CA VAL A 48 9.36 3.31 -3.60
C VAL A 48 10.34 3.67 -4.72
N VAL A 49 9.93 3.53 -5.98
CA VAL A 49 10.67 4.15 -7.09
C VAL A 49 10.15 5.57 -7.23
N SER A 50 10.70 6.46 -6.41
CA SER A 50 10.63 7.90 -6.68
C SER A 50 11.59 8.22 -7.81
N ALA A 51 11.18 7.88 -9.03
CA ALA A 51 11.81 8.38 -10.24
C ALA A 51 10.74 9.20 -10.99
N LEU A 52 10.88 10.53 -10.90
CA LEU A 52 10.27 11.51 -11.81
C LEU A 52 8.73 11.61 -11.78
N ASN A 53 8.21 12.42 -10.85
CA ASN A 53 6.96 13.20 -10.98
C ASN A 53 5.66 12.47 -11.41
N LYS A 54 5.57 11.15 -11.23
CA LYS A 54 4.31 10.40 -11.31
C LYS A 54 4.33 9.35 -10.20
N ALA A 55 3.81 9.71 -9.03
CA ALA A 55 3.52 8.74 -7.98
C ALA A 55 2.47 7.76 -8.52
N TRP A 56 2.91 6.66 -9.13
CA TRP A 56 1.99 5.62 -9.56
C TRP A 56 1.36 5.02 -8.31
N ASN A 57 0.04 5.18 -8.19
CA ASN A 57 -0.75 4.83 -7.01
C ASN A 57 -0.33 3.45 -6.46
N LYS A 58 0.13 3.46 -5.20
CA LYS A 58 0.60 2.25 -4.48
C LYS A 58 -0.51 1.22 -4.32
N PHE A 59 -1.75 1.70 -4.26
CA PHE A 59 -2.97 0.94 -4.15
C PHE A 59 -3.98 1.41 -5.20
N VAL A 60 -4.95 0.56 -5.52
CA VAL A 60 -6.08 0.90 -6.36
C VAL A 60 -7.26 1.21 -5.44
N GLU A 61 -7.86 2.38 -5.59
CA GLU A 61 -9.11 2.69 -4.92
C GLU A 61 -10.25 1.97 -5.65
N PHE A 62 -10.84 1.00 -4.95
CA PHE A 62 -11.99 0.24 -5.42
C PHE A 62 -13.08 0.37 -4.38
N ASP A 63 -14.24 0.93 -4.77
CA ASP A 63 -15.38 1.15 -3.84
C ASP A 63 -14.99 2.00 -2.60
N MET A 64 -14.27 3.10 -2.83
CA MET A 64 -13.70 3.97 -1.78
C MET A 64 -12.73 3.28 -0.81
N LYS A 65 -12.27 2.06 -1.13
CA LYS A 65 -11.39 1.26 -0.27
C LYS A 65 -10.06 0.96 -0.98
N PRO A 66 -8.92 1.00 -0.27
CA PRO A 66 -7.62 0.70 -0.86
C PRO A 66 -7.49 -0.81 -1.13
N VAL A 67 -7.10 -1.17 -2.34
CA VAL A 67 -6.90 -2.56 -2.77
C VAL A 67 -5.52 -2.72 -3.41
N CYS A 68 -4.83 -3.82 -3.08
CA CYS A 68 -3.52 -4.13 -3.61
C CYS A 68 -3.57 -4.40 -5.13
N LYS A 69 -2.52 -4.05 -5.91
CA LYS A 69 -2.49 -4.33 -7.36
C LYS A 69 -2.74 -5.80 -7.68
N LYS A 70 -2.07 -6.72 -6.96
CA LYS A 70 -2.28 -8.18 -7.10
C LYS A 70 -3.75 -8.60 -6.91
N CYS A 71 -4.44 -7.94 -6.00
CA CYS A 71 -5.83 -8.20 -5.66
C CYS A 71 -6.74 -7.65 -6.77
N TYR A 72 -6.49 -6.41 -7.18
CA TYR A 72 -7.18 -5.76 -8.28
C TYR A 72 -7.03 -6.53 -9.59
N GLU A 73 -5.87 -7.07 -9.90
CA GLU A 73 -5.65 -7.89 -11.10
C GLU A 73 -6.52 -9.14 -11.11
N LYS A 74 -6.73 -9.78 -9.95
CA LYS A 74 -7.61 -10.94 -9.78
C LYS A 74 -9.10 -10.63 -9.85
N PHE A 75 -9.51 -9.36 -9.81
CA PHE A 75 -10.94 -9.03 -9.85
C PHE A 75 -11.54 -9.43 -11.20
N PRO A 76 -12.76 -10.01 -11.21
CA PRO A 76 -13.43 -10.39 -12.44
C PRO A 76 -13.60 -9.19 -13.36
N LEU A 77 -13.39 -9.40 -14.66
CA LEU A 77 -13.41 -8.34 -15.68
C LEU A 77 -14.73 -7.57 -15.69
N GLU A 78 -15.84 -8.23 -15.35
CA GLU A 78 -17.16 -7.61 -15.22
C GLU A 78 -17.20 -6.55 -14.11
N LEU A 79 -16.52 -6.79 -12.99
CA LEU A 79 -16.45 -5.86 -11.87
C LEU A 79 -15.64 -4.60 -12.24
N LYS A 80 -14.54 -4.78 -12.98
CA LYS A 80 -13.74 -3.66 -13.53
C LYS A 80 -14.55 -2.83 -14.53
N LYS A 81 -15.35 -3.47 -15.40
CA LYS A 81 -16.22 -2.79 -16.37
C LYS A 81 -17.33 -1.98 -15.69
N ARG A 82 -17.95 -2.50 -14.63
CA ARG A 82 -18.99 -1.80 -13.87
C ARG A 82 -18.47 -0.53 -13.21
N LEU A 83 -17.27 -0.56 -12.65
CA LEU A 83 -16.63 0.64 -12.10
C LEU A 83 -16.35 1.71 -13.16
N LYS A 84 -15.81 1.32 -14.32
CA LYS A 84 -15.58 2.26 -15.41
C LYS A 84 -16.88 2.96 -15.83
N LYS A 85 -17.97 2.19 -15.94
CA LYS A 85 -19.30 2.71 -16.26
C LYS A 85 -19.83 3.68 -15.18
N LEU A 86 -19.61 3.40 -13.90
CA LEU A 86 -19.97 4.30 -12.80
C LEU A 86 -19.16 5.60 -12.83
N ALA A 87 -17.85 5.53 -13.06
CA ALA A 87 -16.99 6.70 -13.19
C ALA A 87 -17.39 7.58 -14.40
N GLU A 88 -17.71 6.96 -15.54
CA GLU A 88 -18.21 7.68 -16.72
C GLU A 88 -19.59 8.33 -16.49
N THR A 89 -20.43 7.74 -15.63
CA THR A 89 -21.75 8.29 -15.27
C THR A 89 -21.62 9.44 -14.26
N LEU A 90 -20.67 9.37 -13.33
CA LEU A 90 -20.42 10.41 -12.33
C LEU A 90 -19.64 11.61 -12.90
N GLY A 91 -18.73 11.39 -13.85
CA GLY A 91 -17.98 12.46 -14.52
C GLY A 91 -18.76 13.25 -15.58
N ARG A 92 -20.06 12.95 -15.77
CA ARG A 92 -20.97 13.63 -16.70
C ARG A 92 -21.96 14.58 -16.01
N LYS A 93 -21.78 14.85 -14.72
CA LYS A 93 -22.55 15.86 -13.99
C LYS A 93 -21.72 17.09 -13.69
#